data_AF-A0A6L7JER9-F1
#
_entry.id   AF-A0A6L7JER9-F1
#
_cell.length_a   1.000
_cell.length_b   1.000
_cell.length_c   1.000
_cell.angle_alpha   90.00
_cell.angle_beta   90.00
_cell.angle_gamma   90.00
#
_symmetry.space_group_name_H-M   'P 1'
#
loop_
_entity.id
_entity.type
_entity.pdbx_description
1 polymer ?
#
loop_
_entity_poly.entity_id
_entity_poly.type
_entity_poly.pdbx_seq_one_letter_code
_entity_poly.pdbx_strand_id
1 'polypeptide(L)'
;MNSDSRRPPPQLRAAEAASRPFSGIIAPFDSELLGRAWIDPREPVAAGTFGTWRVTFVCGRAGMDDGAHIRICERQVCDWERPQFDRPADSGYTTAETDGDAEVELAWFETLNERPFRRTLQVTIANGSLRPGERVVVTYGDRSGGGPGRRAQTFREPQSEFQVLADPFGAQRYFPVADHPYLGVFGDLASAIELRCGSQFLRGEAIALHVRLVDKWGNSDEQASARVELAANSPVRGLPAEIEFTPADAGAKVVSGISVPAAGTLRFRASSPGLAPARSNPVHVLDSLPRGRRVRWGDMHGQSRESVGTLDAADYFRFARDDAFVEFVGHQANDFQITNEFLARLGQLTAALHQPGRFVPFFGWEWSG
;
A
#
# COMPACT_ATOMS: atom_id res chain seq x y z
N MET A 1 -13.58 15.25 -45.23
CA MET A 1 -14.75 15.37 -44.33
C MET A 1 -15.10 14.00 -43.81
N ASN A 2 -15.52 13.94 -42.54
CA ASN A 2 -15.80 12.79 -41.66
C ASN A 2 -14.56 12.04 -41.11
N SER A 3 -13.94 12.53 -40.03
CA SER A 3 -14.32 12.38 -38.60
C SER A 3 -14.10 10.94 -38.10
N ASP A 4 -12.85 10.54 -37.86
CA ASP A 4 -12.19 10.56 -36.54
C ASP A 4 -13.12 10.14 -35.39
N SER A 5 -13.26 8.82 -35.19
CA SER A 5 -13.86 8.22 -34.00
C SER A 5 -12.75 7.67 -33.10
N ARG A 6 -12.12 8.58 -32.35
CA ARG A 6 -11.21 8.21 -31.26
C ARG A 6 -12.03 7.53 -30.18
N ARG A 7 -11.80 6.23 -29.98
CA ARG A 7 -12.20 5.55 -28.74
C ARG A 7 -11.39 6.17 -27.59
N PRO A 8 -12.03 6.61 -26.50
CA PRO A 8 -11.28 7.07 -25.33
C PRO A 8 -10.49 5.89 -24.72
N PRO A 9 -9.35 6.17 -24.05
CA PRO A 9 -8.55 5.16 -23.38
C PRO A 9 -9.36 4.50 -22.24
N PRO A 10 -9.03 3.26 -21.84
CA PRO A 10 -9.77 2.53 -20.81
C PRO A 10 -9.72 3.31 -19.50
N GLN A 11 -10.88 3.78 -19.07
CA GLN A 11 -11.09 4.36 -17.74
C GLN A 11 -10.59 3.35 -16.70
N LEU A 12 -9.77 3.83 -15.76
CA LEU A 12 -9.48 3.15 -14.50
C LEU A 12 -10.83 2.78 -13.87
N ARG A 13 -11.27 1.54 -14.07
CA ARG A 13 -12.32 0.94 -13.26
C ARG A 13 -11.68 0.59 -11.92
N ALA A 14 -11.59 1.60 -11.05
CA ALA A 14 -11.72 1.34 -9.62
C ALA A 14 -13.08 0.65 -9.48
N ALA A 15 -13.05 -0.67 -9.33
CA ALA A 15 -14.26 -1.41 -9.07
C ALA A 15 -14.90 -0.82 -7.81
N GLU A 16 -16.18 -0.46 -7.89
CA GLU A 16 -17.06 -0.25 -6.76
C GLU A 16 -17.11 -1.55 -5.93
N ALA A 17 -16.07 -1.79 -5.14
CA ALA A 17 -16.19 -2.53 -3.91
C ALA A 17 -16.43 -1.45 -2.86
N ALA A 18 -17.70 -1.17 -2.58
CA ALA A 18 -18.09 -0.56 -1.31
C ALA A 18 -17.71 -1.55 -0.20
N SER A 19 -16.42 -1.55 0.17
CA SER A 19 -15.96 -2.27 1.34
C SER A 19 -16.51 -1.52 2.54
N ARG A 20 -17.55 -2.08 3.17
CA ARG A 20 -17.99 -1.66 4.50
C ARG A 20 -16.75 -1.59 5.41
N PRO A 21 -16.61 -0.56 6.25
CA PRO A 21 -15.50 -0.48 7.19
C PRO A 21 -15.49 -1.75 8.06
N PHE A 22 -14.30 -2.34 8.20
CA PHE A 22 -14.06 -3.57 8.95
C PHE A 22 -14.05 -3.32 10.47
N SER A 23 -14.85 -2.36 10.97
CA SER A 23 -14.97 -2.10 12.40
C SER A 23 -16.16 -2.86 12.96
N GLY A 24 -15.90 -3.98 13.65
CA GLY A 24 -16.91 -4.72 14.43
C GLY A 24 -17.51 -3.95 15.61
N ILE A 25 -17.23 -2.64 15.73
CA ILE A 25 -17.81 -1.76 16.74
C ILE A 25 -19.18 -1.32 16.23
N ILE A 26 -20.24 -1.99 16.69
CA ILE A 26 -21.61 -1.46 16.57
C ILE A 26 -21.65 -0.22 17.46
N ALA A 27 -21.60 0.97 16.87
CA ALA A 27 -21.90 2.19 17.59
C ALA A 27 -23.31 2.06 18.17
N PRO A 28 -23.54 2.31 19.48
CA PRO A 28 -24.86 2.20 20.09
C PRO A 28 -25.83 3.29 19.61
N PHE A 29 -25.42 4.09 18.63
CA PHE A 29 -26.10 5.25 18.11
C PHE A 29 -25.76 5.47 16.63
N ASP A 30 -26.66 6.17 15.94
CA ASP A 30 -26.51 6.57 14.53
C ASP A 30 -25.22 7.39 14.32
N SER A 31 -24.46 7.06 13.29
CA SER A 31 -23.22 7.76 12.94
C SER A 31 -23.41 9.26 12.65
N GLU A 32 -24.61 9.69 12.25
CA GLU A 32 -24.93 11.13 12.12
C GLU A 32 -24.85 11.89 13.45
N LEU A 33 -24.95 11.20 14.59
CA LEU A 33 -24.78 11.81 15.91
C LEU A 33 -23.33 12.21 16.17
N LEU A 34 -22.37 11.43 15.67
CA LEU A 34 -20.94 11.68 15.89
C LEU A 34 -20.40 12.77 14.97
N GLY A 35 -20.78 12.73 13.70
CA GLY A 35 -20.28 13.66 12.70
C GLY A 35 -19.72 12.95 11.48
N ARG A 36 -18.94 13.70 10.70
CA ARG A 36 -18.32 13.21 9.46
C ARG A 36 -16.93 13.78 9.30
N ALA A 37 -16.07 13.06 8.59
CA ALA A 37 -14.72 13.52 8.28
C ALA A 37 -14.35 13.29 6.83
N TRP A 38 -13.45 14.12 6.31
CA TRP A 38 -12.83 13.93 5.01
C TRP A 38 -11.42 14.53 4.99
N ILE A 39 -10.66 14.20 3.95
CA ILE A 39 -9.31 14.71 3.72
C ILE A 39 -9.26 15.51 2.43
N ASP A 40 -8.49 16.59 2.39
CA ASP A 40 -8.20 17.37 1.19
C ASP A 40 -6.69 17.74 1.14
N PRO A 41 -6.02 17.69 -0.02
CA PRO A 41 -6.49 17.14 -1.31
C PRO A 41 -6.83 15.64 -1.22
N ARG A 42 -7.68 15.14 -2.13
CA ARG A 42 -8.09 13.71 -2.20
C ARG A 42 -7.33 12.94 -3.28
N GLU A 43 -6.61 13.66 -4.11
CA GLU A 43 -5.82 13.14 -5.20
C GLU A 43 -4.79 12.14 -4.67
N PRO A 44 -4.58 11.01 -5.37
CA PRO A 44 -3.51 10.09 -5.05
C PRO A 44 -2.14 10.78 -5.03
N VAL A 45 -1.26 10.29 -4.17
CA VAL A 45 0.10 10.82 -4.00
C VAL A 45 1.14 9.76 -4.34
N ALA A 46 2.25 10.19 -4.95
CA ALA A 46 3.43 9.36 -5.15
C ALA A 46 4.15 9.10 -3.82
N ALA A 47 4.60 7.87 -3.63
CA ALA A 47 5.25 7.39 -2.42
C ALA A 47 6.41 8.29 -1.96
N GLY A 48 6.42 8.66 -0.68
CA GLY A 48 7.45 9.51 -0.08
C GLY A 48 7.45 10.97 -0.53
N THR A 49 6.43 11.44 -1.25
CA THR A 49 6.27 12.87 -1.59
C THR A 49 5.95 13.69 -0.35
N PHE A 50 6.52 14.89 -0.25
CA PHE A 50 6.14 15.85 0.78
C PHE A 50 4.91 16.66 0.37
N GLY A 51 3.90 16.69 1.22
CA GLY A 51 2.63 17.37 0.97
C GLY A 51 2.01 17.97 2.22
N THR A 52 0.88 18.64 2.01
CA THR A 52 0.01 19.16 3.06
C THR A 52 -1.37 18.55 2.87
N TRP A 53 -1.89 17.91 3.90
CA TRP A 53 -3.22 17.30 3.87
C TRP A 53 -4.03 17.72 5.08
N ARG A 54 -5.28 18.10 4.83
CA ARG A 54 -6.20 18.60 5.85
C ARG A 54 -7.27 17.58 6.10
N VAL A 55 -7.32 17.03 7.32
CA VAL A 55 -8.45 16.23 7.78
C VAL A 55 -9.43 17.18 8.45
N THR A 56 -10.61 17.33 7.84
CA THR A 56 -11.70 18.12 8.42
C THR A 56 -12.70 17.19 9.07
N PHE A 57 -13.00 17.42 10.34
CA PHE A 57 -14.09 16.78 11.07
C PHE A 57 -15.19 17.80 11.33
N VAL A 58 -16.44 17.46 11.03
CA VAL A 58 -17.61 18.29 11.35
C VAL A 58 -18.44 17.59 12.42
N CYS A 59 -18.70 18.31 13.51
CA CYS A 59 -19.45 17.81 14.66
C CYS A 59 -20.85 17.38 14.24
N GLY A 60 -21.23 16.17 14.65
CA GLY A 60 -22.58 15.65 14.45
C GLY A 60 -23.59 16.28 15.38
N ARG A 61 -24.80 15.71 15.41
CA ARG A 61 -25.91 16.21 16.26
C ARG A 61 -25.59 16.22 17.76
N ALA A 62 -24.62 15.44 18.22
CA ALA A 62 -24.21 15.42 19.62
C ALA A 62 -23.40 16.67 20.05
N GLY A 63 -22.80 17.39 19.11
CA GLY A 63 -21.75 18.37 19.44
C GLY A 63 -20.49 17.70 19.99
N MET A 64 -19.59 18.48 20.57
CA MET A 64 -18.44 18.00 21.34
C MET A 64 -18.30 18.87 22.60
N ASP A 65 -18.31 18.26 23.78
CA ASP A 65 -18.21 18.98 25.06
C ASP A 65 -16.76 19.43 25.37
N ASP A 66 -16.59 20.22 26.42
CA ASP A 66 -15.27 20.50 26.98
C ASP A 66 -14.63 19.20 27.49
N GLY A 67 -13.37 18.96 27.13
CA GLY A 67 -12.67 17.69 27.38
C GLY A 67 -13.05 16.54 26.43
N ALA A 68 -13.87 16.80 25.41
CA ALA A 68 -14.16 15.81 24.36
C ALA A 68 -12.94 15.55 23.47
N HIS A 69 -12.96 14.42 22.74
CA HIS A 69 -11.83 14.01 21.92
C HIS A 69 -12.22 13.56 20.50
N ILE A 70 -11.36 13.89 19.54
CA ILE A 70 -11.33 13.29 18.21
C ILE A 70 -10.03 12.48 18.09
N ARG A 71 -10.09 11.27 17.55
CA ARG A 71 -8.90 10.49 17.19
C ARG A 71 -8.84 10.30 15.68
N ILE A 72 -7.69 10.60 15.10
CA ILE A 72 -7.36 10.29 13.71
C ILE A 72 -6.26 9.22 13.76
N CYS A 73 -6.63 7.99 13.42
CA CYS A 73 -5.80 6.81 13.58
C CYS A 73 -5.31 6.27 12.23
N GLU A 74 -4.02 6.06 12.13
CA GLU A 74 -3.36 5.40 11.00
C GLU A 74 -3.11 3.92 11.35
N ARG A 75 -3.02 3.07 10.32
CA ARG A 75 -2.65 1.66 10.49
C ARG A 75 -1.27 1.56 11.17
N GLN A 76 -1.08 0.51 11.95
CA GLN A 76 0.21 0.23 12.60
C GLN A 76 1.29 -0.15 11.59
N VAL A 77 0.90 -0.80 10.48
CA VAL A 77 1.77 -1.12 9.36
C VAL A 77 1.65 0.01 8.35
N CYS A 78 2.25 1.15 8.67
CA CYS A 78 2.35 2.31 7.80
C CYS A 78 3.62 3.09 8.17
N ASP A 79 4.16 3.87 7.25
CA ASP A 79 5.37 4.66 7.49
C ASP A 79 5.23 6.14 7.10
N TRP A 80 3.99 6.64 7.12
CA TRP A 80 3.72 8.08 7.12
C TRP A 80 4.58 8.76 8.19
N GLU A 81 5.21 9.88 7.81
CA GLU A 81 6.07 10.63 8.71
C GLU A 81 5.29 11.05 9.97
N ARG A 82 5.92 10.94 11.14
CA ARG A 82 5.30 11.30 12.41
C ARG A 82 5.00 12.82 12.44
N PRO A 83 3.80 13.26 12.87
CA PRO A 83 3.53 14.67 13.08
C PRO A 83 4.34 15.24 14.26
N GLN A 84 4.68 16.52 14.17
CA GLN A 84 5.27 17.32 15.23
C GLN A 84 4.59 18.69 15.29
N PHE A 85 4.66 19.37 16.44
CA PHE A 85 3.80 20.51 16.76
C PHE A 85 4.57 21.79 17.13
N ASP A 86 5.90 21.76 17.12
CA ASP A 86 6.74 22.78 17.75
C ASP A 86 7.83 23.36 16.83
N ARG A 87 8.07 22.75 15.66
CA ARG A 87 9.13 23.14 14.73
C ARG A 87 8.54 23.51 13.37
N PRO A 88 8.02 24.74 13.19
CA PRO A 88 7.24 25.12 12.02
C PRO A 88 8.04 25.17 10.69
N ALA A 89 9.37 25.18 10.76
CA ALA A 89 10.26 25.11 9.60
C ALA A 89 10.70 23.67 9.23
N ASP A 90 10.42 22.68 10.07
CA ASP A 90 10.79 21.28 9.85
C ASP A 90 9.65 20.51 9.14
N SER A 91 9.95 19.32 8.61
CA SER A 91 8.92 18.42 8.10
C SER A 91 7.99 17.92 9.21
N GLY A 92 6.81 17.45 8.80
CA GLY A 92 5.80 16.91 9.72
C GLY A 92 5.12 17.93 10.63
N TYR A 93 5.39 19.24 10.48
CA TYR A 93 4.70 20.27 11.26
C TYR A 93 3.19 20.14 11.06
N THR A 94 2.45 20.07 12.15
CA THR A 94 1.01 19.77 12.15
C THR A 94 0.30 20.75 13.06
N THR A 95 -0.79 21.33 12.56
CA THR A 95 -1.61 22.31 13.28
C THR A 95 -3.06 21.87 13.30
N ALA A 96 -3.85 22.44 14.21
CA ALA A 96 -5.30 22.28 14.20
C ALA A 96 -5.98 23.60 14.54
N GLU A 97 -7.14 23.81 13.95
CA GLU A 97 -8.00 24.96 14.19
C GLU A 97 -9.46 24.52 14.24
N THR A 98 -10.30 25.34 14.86
CA THR A 98 -11.75 25.18 14.86
C THR A 98 -12.44 26.48 14.49
N ASP A 99 -13.66 26.40 13.95
CA ASP A 99 -14.53 27.57 13.73
C ASP A 99 -15.58 27.78 14.83
N GLY A 100 -15.56 26.94 15.87
CA GLY A 100 -16.29 27.15 17.12
C GLY A 100 -15.50 27.96 18.15
N ASP A 101 -16.13 28.26 19.28
CA ASP A 101 -15.56 29.08 20.37
C ASP A 101 -14.62 28.29 21.32
N ALA A 102 -14.21 27.07 20.95
CA ALA A 102 -13.34 26.21 21.75
C ALA A 102 -11.87 26.30 21.30
N GLU A 103 -10.96 25.84 22.14
CA GLU A 103 -9.56 25.59 21.78
C GLU A 103 -9.37 24.12 21.36
N VAL A 104 -8.34 23.86 20.55
CA VAL A 104 -8.00 22.50 20.12
C VAL A 104 -6.53 22.19 20.44
N GLU A 105 -6.31 21.08 21.15
CA GLU A 105 -4.98 20.64 21.54
C GLU A 105 -4.62 19.32 20.83
N LEU A 106 -3.36 19.20 20.39
CA LEU A 106 -2.87 18.02 19.65
C LEU A 106 -1.91 17.18 20.48
N ALA A 107 -2.08 15.86 20.43
CA ALA A 107 -1.15 14.89 20.98
C ALA A 107 -0.97 13.68 20.06
N TRP A 108 0.27 13.26 19.84
CA TRP A 108 0.58 12.08 19.02
C TRP A 108 1.01 10.89 19.87
N PHE A 109 0.47 9.72 19.55
CA PHE A 109 0.79 8.45 20.19
C PHE A 109 1.12 7.39 19.13
N GLU A 110 2.31 6.80 19.24
CA GLU A 110 2.68 5.65 18.37
C GLU A 110 1.86 4.40 18.66
N THR A 111 1.30 4.30 19.86
CA THR A 111 0.47 3.17 20.26
C THR A 111 -0.65 3.64 21.17
N LEU A 112 -1.78 3.96 20.56
CA LEU A 112 -3.05 4.27 21.20
C LEU A 112 -4.16 3.84 20.23
N ASN A 113 -5.23 3.20 20.72
CA ASN A 113 -6.32 2.58 19.94
C ASN A 113 -6.10 1.09 19.56
N GLU A 114 -7.13 0.47 18.99
CA GLU A 114 -7.19 -0.97 18.68
C GLU A 114 -6.45 -1.32 17.38
N ARG A 115 -6.07 -2.59 17.22
CA ARG A 115 -5.50 -3.09 15.95
C ARG A 115 -6.60 -3.09 14.87
N PRO A 116 -6.30 -2.69 13.62
CA PRO A 116 -4.98 -2.35 13.09
C PRO A 116 -4.58 -0.87 13.24
N PHE A 117 -5.42 0.01 13.77
CA PHE A 117 -5.24 1.47 13.77
C PHE A 117 -4.68 2.00 15.09
N ARG A 118 -3.36 1.87 15.31
CA ARG A 118 -2.70 2.21 16.59
C ARG A 118 -1.93 3.52 16.62
N ARG A 119 -1.56 4.07 15.46
CA ARG A 119 -0.80 5.33 15.39
C ARG A 119 -1.82 6.45 15.38
N THR A 120 -1.89 7.24 16.45
CA THR A 120 -3.07 8.08 16.70
C THR A 120 -2.67 9.51 16.99
N LEU A 121 -3.22 10.43 16.19
CA LEU A 121 -3.33 11.83 16.57
C LEU A 121 -4.63 12.00 17.36
N GLN A 122 -4.51 12.43 18.61
CA GLN A 122 -5.65 12.85 19.41
C GLN A 122 -5.78 14.37 19.35
N VAL A 123 -6.98 14.83 19.09
CA VAL A 123 -7.41 16.23 19.22
C VAL A 123 -8.29 16.32 20.46
N THR A 124 -7.95 17.19 21.40
CA THR A 124 -8.77 17.49 22.57
C THR A 124 -9.48 18.81 22.35
N ILE A 125 -10.78 18.84 22.59
CA ILE A 125 -11.56 20.09 22.68
C ILE A 125 -11.38 20.62 24.10
N ALA A 126 -10.89 21.85 24.23
CA ALA A 126 -10.55 22.46 25.51
C ALA A 126 -11.15 23.86 25.62
N ASN A 127 -11.39 24.32 26.85
CA ASN A 127 -11.80 25.69 27.16
C ASN A 127 -13.06 26.14 26.41
N GLY A 128 -13.95 25.19 26.08
CA GLY A 128 -15.15 25.45 25.29
C GLY A 128 -15.81 24.17 24.80
N SER A 129 -16.81 24.31 23.93
CA SER A 129 -17.52 23.18 23.32
C SER A 129 -17.78 23.48 21.85
N LEU A 130 -17.96 22.43 21.05
CA LEU A 130 -18.34 22.55 19.65
C LEU A 130 -19.82 22.20 19.45
N ARG A 131 -20.54 23.07 18.74
CA ARG A 131 -21.94 22.88 18.38
C ARG A 131 -22.05 21.96 17.16
N PRO A 132 -23.21 21.31 16.95
CA PRO A 132 -23.48 20.60 15.72
C PRO A 132 -23.22 21.47 14.48
N GLY A 133 -22.41 20.97 13.55
CA GLY A 133 -22.02 21.67 12.33
C GLY A 133 -20.72 22.48 12.40
N GLU A 134 -20.22 22.80 13.59
CA GLU A 134 -18.87 23.37 13.77
C GLU A 134 -17.80 22.32 13.46
N ARG A 135 -16.62 22.76 13.05
CA ARG A 135 -15.59 21.88 12.51
C ARG A 135 -14.24 22.07 13.16
N VAL A 136 -13.49 20.98 13.21
CA VAL A 136 -12.06 20.96 13.48
C VAL A 136 -11.32 20.62 12.19
N VAL A 137 -10.31 21.40 11.85
CA VAL A 137 -9.42 21.16 10.71
C VAL A 137 -8.03 20.85 11.23
N VAL A 138 -7.57 19.63 11.06
CA VAL A 138 -6.19 19.23 11.31
C VAL A 138 -5.40 19.34 10.01
N THR A 139 -4.34 20.14 10.00
CA THR A 139 -3.44 20.32 8.85
C THR A 139 -2.15 19.54 9.09
N TYR A 140 -2.02 18.36 8.49
CA TYR A 140 -0.77 17.61 8.44
C TYR A 140 0.18 18.24 7.42
N GLY A 141 1.42 18.48 7.82
CA GLY A 141 2.42 19.07 6.93
C GLY A 141 2.13 20.54 6.63
N ASP A 142 1.72 21.30 7.64
CA ASP A 142 1.54 22.75 7.55
C ASP A 142 2.87 23.41 7.13
N ARG A 143 2.79 24.28 6.13
CA ARG A 143 3.95 24.99 5.52
C ARG A 143 4.01 26.46 5.90
N SER A 144 3.15 26.94 6.81
CA SER A 144 3.10 28.34 7.24
C SER A 144 4.43 28.84 7.82
N GLY A 145 5.24 27.96 8.41
CA GLY A 145 6.60 28.25 8.87
C GLY A 145 7.73 28.03 7.86
N GLY A 146 7.40 27.73 6.60
CA GLY A 146 8.37 27.51 5.52
C GLY A 146 8.89 26.07 5.39
N GLY A 147 8.39 25.12 6.19
CA GLY A 147 8.75 23.70 6.09
C GLY A 147 8.27 23.02 4.81
N PRO A 148 8.80 21.82 4.49
CA PRO A 148 8.45 21.09 3.26
C PRO A 148 7.08 20.41 3.33
N GLY A 149 6.42 20.37 4.48
CA GLY A 149 5.20 19.60 4.74
C GLY A 149 5.49 18.23 5.35
N ARG A 150 4.57 17.27 5.23
CA ARG A 150 4.68 15.91 5.78
C ARG A 150 5.02 14.93 4.66
N ARG A 151 5.93 13.99 4.89
CA ARG A 151 6.26 12.92 3.94
C ARG A 151 5.15 11.87 3.91
N ALA A 152 4.65 11.58 2.70
CA ALA A 152 3.77 10.46 2.45
C ALA A 152 4.47 9.12 2.72
N GLN A 153 3.67 8.08 2.98
CA GLN A 153 4.16 6.70 3.09
C GLN A 153 5.01 6.28 1.87
N THR A 154 6.02 5.43 2.10
CA THR A 154 7.00 5.02 1.06
C THR A 154 6.56 3.81 0.25
N PHE A 155 5.47 3.15 0.60
CA PHE A 155 5.00 1.96 -0.12
C PHE A 155 3.55 2.11 -0.58
N ARG A 156 3.22 1.43 -1.68
CA ARG A 156 1.90 1.48 -2.29
C ARG A 156 0.80 1.01 -1.33
N GLU A 157 -0.24 1.82 -1.20
CA GLU A 157 -1.49 1.48 -0.52
C GLU A 157 -2.64 2.25 -1.18
N PRO A 158 -3.50 1.60 -1.98
CA PRO A 158 -4.58 2.28 -2.70
C PRO A 158 -5.58 2.99 -1.79
N GLN A 159 -5.69 2.56 -0.54
CA GLN A 159 -6.59 3.10 0.47
C GLN A 159 -5.86 3.24 1.82
N SER A 160 -4.87 4.13 1.90
CA SER A 160 -4.24 4.49 3.16
C SER A 160 -5.24 5.27 4.01
N GLU A 161 -5.92 4.54 4.88
CA GLU A 161 -7.08 5.00 5.66
C GLU A 161 -6.66 5.73 6.94
N PHE A 162 -7.33 6.85 7.21
CA PHE A 162 -7.26 7.61 8.45
C PHE A 162 -8.58 7.39 9.21
N GLN A 163 -8.61 6.38 10.08
CA GLN A 163 -9.80 6.06 10.86
C GLN A 163 -10.10 7.21 11.82
N VAL A 164 -11.29 7.79 11.72
CA VAL A 164 -11.73 8.88 12.59
C VAL A 164 -12.71 8.38 13.63
N LEU A 165 -12.38 8.59 14.89
CA LEU A 165 -13.23 8.27 16.04
C LEU A 165 -13.56 9.54 16.81
N ALA A 166 -14.76 9.60 17.38
CA ALA A 166 -15.18 10.68 18.26
C ALA A 166 -15.58 10.15 19.64
N ASP A 167 -15.25 10.93 20.66
CA ASP A 167 -15.76 10.84 22.03
C ASP A 167 -16.38 12.21 22.38
N PRO A 168 -17.66 12.43 22.02
CA PRO A 168 -18.31 13.73 22.17
C PRO A 168 -18.43 14.25 23.60
N PHE A 169 -18.29 13.37 24.60
CA PHE A 169 -18.61 13.67 26.01
C PHE A 169 -17.40 13.53 26.94
N GLY A 170 -16.19 13.35 26.41
CA GLY A 170 -14.98 13.14 27.22
C GLY A 170 -15.05 11.87 28.10
N ALA A 171 -15.87 10.89 27.71
CA ALA A 171 -16.13 9.69 28.50
C ALA A 171 -15.09 8.59 28.33
N GLN A 172 -14.02 8.85 27.56
CA GLN A 172 -13.02 7.89 27.12
C GLN A 172 -13.61 6.72 26.33
N ARG A 173 -14.73 6.97 25.63
CA ARG A 173 -15.39 6.00 24.77
C ARG A 173 -15.44 6.54 23.35
N TYR A 174 -14.68 5.88 22.48
CA TYR A 174 -14.46 6.32 21.11
C TYR A 174 -15.30 5.50 20.16
N PHE A 175 -15.97 6.18 19.24
CA PHE A 175 -16.83 5.53 18.25
C PHE A 175 -16.48 6.02 16.84
N PRO A 176 -16.48 5.12 15.84
CA PRO A 176 -16.17 5.50 14.47
C PRO A 176 -17.29 6.35 13.86
N VAL A 177 -16.90 7.41 13.16
CA VAL A 177 -17.83 8.10 12.24
C VAL A 177 -18.17 7.18 11.05
N ALA A 178 -19.25 7.50 10.30
CA ALA A 178 -19.75 6.64 9.21
C ALA A 178 -18.69 6.33 8.15
N ASP A 179 -17.98 7.38 7.72
CA ASP A 179 -17.02 7.35 6.63
C ASP A 179 -15.66 7.83 7.12
N HIS A 180 -14.61 7.12 6.72
CA HIS A 180 -13.23 7.44 7.06
C HIS A 180 -12.49 7.98 5.83
N PRO A 181 -11.78 9.12 5.96
CA PRO A 181 -10.92 9.59 4.89
C PRO A 181 -9.80 8.60 4.59
N TYR A 182 -9.36 8.56 3.34
CA TYR A 182 -8.17 7.83 2.91
C TYR A 182 -7.46 8.59 1.80
N LEU A 183 -6.17 8.27 1.60
CA LEU A 183 -5.39 8.70 0.44
C LEU A 183 -4.84 7.48 -0.30
N GLY A 184 -4.87 7.53 -1.62
CA GLY A 184 -4.16 6.54 -2.43
C GLY A 184 -2.68 6.88 -2.48
N VAL A 185 -1.83 5.93 -2.11
CA VAL A 185 -0.37 6.03 -2.26
C VAL A 185 0.08 5.07 -3.35
N PHE A 186 0.76 5.58 -4.38
CA PHE A 186 1.24 4.80 -5.52
C PHE A 186 2.76 4.95 -5.68
N GLY A 187 3.37 4.10 -6.50
CA GLY A 187 4.79 4.25 -6.84
C GLY A 187 5.08 5.60 -7.48
N ASP A 188 6.23 6.17 -7.16
CA ASP A 188 6.76 7.37 -7.83
C ASP A 188 7.38 6.99 -9.19
N LEU A 189 7.94 7.96 -9.90
CA LEU A 189 8.65 7.74 -11.14
C LEU A 189 9.80 6.74 -10.97
N ALA A 190 9.92 5.83 -11.93
CA ALA A 190 10.99 4.85 -11.93
C ALA A 190 12.37 5.53 -11.91
N SER A 191 13.23 5.06 -11.01
CA SER A 191 14.63 5.49 -10.87
C SER A 191 15.62 4.34 -11.09
N ALA A 192 15.14 3.10 -11.05
CA ALA A 192 15.94 1.90 -11.21
C ALA A 192 15.20 0.79 -11.95
N ILE A 193 15.96 -0.16 -12.48
CA ILE A 193 15.45 -1.43 -13.01
C ILE A 193 15.69 -2.51 -11.96
N GLU A 194 14.75 -3.44 -11.79
CA GLU A 194 14.99 -4.70 -11.07
C GLU A 194 14.88 -5.89 -12.02
N LEU A 195 15.79 -6.85 -11.85
CA LEU A 195 15.77 -8.13 -12.56
C LEU A 195 15.68 -9.28 -11.58
N ARG A 196 14.69 -10.16 -11.74
CA ARG A 196 14.51 -11.35 -10.90
C ARG A 196 14.30 -12.58 -11.77
N CYS A 197 14.88 -13.70 -11.37
CA CYS A 197 14.74 -14.98 -12.04
C CYS A 197 14.82 -16.10 -11.00
N GLY A 198 14.25 -17.28 -11.31
CA GLY A 198 14.44 -18.46 -10.47
C GLY A 198 15.93 -18.78 -10.27
N SER A 199 16.32 -19.30 -9.11
CA SER A 199 17.75 -19.51 -8.81
C SER A 199 18.36 -20.72 -9.49
N GLN A 200 17.55 -21.67 -9.96
CA GLN A 200 18.04 -22.94 -10.49
C GLN A 200 17.18 -23.40 -11.66
N PHE A 201 17.84 -23.81 -12.75
CA PHE A 201 17.22 -24.42 -13.93
C PHE A 201 18.07 -25.56 -14.48
N LEU A 202 17.43 -26.52 -15.14
CA LEU A 202 18.14 -27.50 -15.95
C LEU A 202 18.52 -26.89 -17.30
N ARG A 203 19.63 -27.35 -17.88
CA ARG A 203 20.05 -26.96 -19.23
C ARG A 203 18.91 -27.19 -20.24
N GLY A 204 18.59 -26.17 -21.02
CA GLY A 204 17.51 -26.20 -22.01
C GLY A 204 16.09 -26.08 -21.43
N GLU A 205 15.93 -26.02 -20.11
CA GLU A 205 14.65 -25.71 -19.48
C GLU A 205 14.22 -24.28 -19.83
N ALA A 206 12.91 -24.07 -19.97
CA ALA A 206 12.35 -22.75 -20.14
C ALA A 206 12.47 -21.94 -18.85
N ILE A 207 12.91 -20.69 -18.99
CA ILE A 207 13.14 -19.73 -17.91
C ILE A 207 12.22 -18.53 -18.16
N ALA A 208 11.86 -17.86 -17.06
CA ALA A 208 11.18 -16.57 -17.07
C ALA A 208 12.05 -15.53 -16.34
N LEU A 209 12.34 -14.42 -17.02
CA LEU A 209 13.01 -13.27 -16.44
C LEU A 209 11.98 -12.20 -16.13
N HIS A 210 11.84 -11.84 -14.86
CA HIS A 210 11.03 -10.73 -14.40
C HIS A 210 11.83 -9.43 -14.46
N VAL A 211 11.22 -8.39 -15.01
CA VAL A 211 11.80 -7.06 -15.18
C VAL A 211 10.81 -6.06 -14.58
N ARG A 212 11.28 -5.22 -13.65
CA ARG A 212 10.47 -4.14 -13.06
C ARG A 212 11.15 -2.80 -13.26
N LEU A 213 10.35 -1.75 -13.40
CA LEU A 213 10.76 -0.37 -13.32
C LEU A 213 10.28 0.15 -11.96
N VAL A 214 11.21 0.46 -11.07
CA VAL A 214 10.90 0.77 -9.68
C VAL A 214 11.32 2.18 -9.29
N ASP A 215 10.53 2.80 -8.44
CA ASP A 215 10.87 4.05 -7.78
C ASP A 215 12.01 3.86 -6.75
N LYS A 216 12.43 4.96 -6.13
CA LYS A 216 13.51 4.94 -5.12
C LYS A 216 13.17 4.14 -3.86
N TRP A 217 11.91 3.75 -3.67
CA TRP A 217 11.42 2.97 -2.54
C TRP A 217 11.15 1.50 -2.90
N GLY A 218 11.27 1.12 -4.18
CA GLY A 218 11.05 -0.25 -4.68
C GLY A 218 9.61 -0.54 -5.12
N ASN A 219 8.74 0.47 -5.19
CA ASN A 219 7.41 0.34 -5.78
C ASN A 219 7.52 0.34 -7.30
N SER A 220 6.66 -0.43 -7.98
CA SER A 220 6.56 -0.37 -9.44
C SER A 220 5.97 0.96 -9.90
N ASP A 221 6.57 1.56 -10.92
CA ASP A 221 6.02 2.73 -11.60
C ASP A 221 4.94 2.26 -12.60
N GLU A 222 3.67 2.36 -12.19
CA GLU A 222 2.53 1.88 -12.95
C GLU A 222 2.30 2.66 -14.27
N GLN A 223 2.89 3.85 -14.41
CA GLN A 223 2.76 4.72 -15.58
C GLN A 223 4.01 4.73 -16.46
N ALA A 224 5.01 3.90 -16.13
CA ALA A 224 6.28 3.91 -16.82
C ALA A 224 6.15 3.62 -18.32
N SER A 225 6.91 4.41 -19.11
CA SER A 225 7.12 4.18 -20.53
C SER A 225 8.61 4.27 -20.82
N ALA A 226 9.24 3.13 -21.12
CA ALA A 226 10.69 3.05 -21.30
C ALA A 226 11.09 1.91 -22.23
N ARG A 227 12.24 2.04 -22.89
CA ARG A 227 12.88 0.93 -23.60
C ARG A 227 14.02 0.39 -22.75
N VAL A 228 13.96 -0.89 -22.44
CA VAL A 228 14.94 -1.59 -21.60
C VAL A 228 15.73 -2.55 -22.47
N GLU A 229 17.02 -2.32 -22.57
CA GLU A 229 17.97 -3.24 -23.20
C GLU A 229 18.26 -4.39 -22.25
N LEU A 230 18.33 -5.62 -22.78
CA LEU A 230 18.60 -6.84 -22.02
C LEU A 230 19.84 -7.55 -22.54
N ALA A 231 20.66 -8.03 -21.61
CA ALA A 231 21.84 -8.83 -21.92
C ALA A 231 22.06 -9.93 -20.88
N ALA A 232 22.96 -10.86 -21.18
CA ALA A 232 23.39 -11.91 -20.26
C ALA A 232 24.90 -12.13 -20.36
N ASN A 233 25.49 -12.71 -19.32
CA ASN A 233 26.92 -13.09 -19.30
C ASN A 233 27.22 -14.39 -20.07
N SER A 234 26.22 -15.06 -20.62
CA SER A 234 26.34 -16.28 -21.43
C SER A 234 25.27 -16.30 -22.52
N PRO A 235 25.42 -17.12 -23.58
CA PRO A 235 24.40 -17.23 -24.62
C PRO A 235 23.06 -17.71 -24.07
N VAL A 236 21.99 -16.94 -24.32
CA VAL A 236 20.60 -17.27 -23.98
C VAL A 236 19.76 -17.29 -25.25
N ARG A 237 19.06 -18.39 -25.51
CA ARG A 237 18.15 -18.50 -26.66
C ARG A 237 16.83 -17.81 -26.34
N GLY A 238 16.33 -17.02 -27.27
CA GLY A 238 15.02 -16.34 -27.15
C GLY A 238 15.01 -15.09 -26.27
N LEU A 239 16.16 -14.66 -25.72
CA LEU A 239 16.25 -13.38 -25.01
C LEU A 239 16.20 -12.23 -26.03
N PRO A 240 15.17 -11.37 -26.02
CA PRO A 240 15.14 -10.20 -26.88
C PRO A 240 16.24 -9.22 -26.45
N ALA A 241 16.81 -8.48 -27.41
CA ALA A 241 17.81 -7.45 -27.12
C ALA A 241 17.21 -6.24 -26.37
N GLU A 242 15.92 -5.96 -26.60
CA GLU A 242 15.18 -4.88 -25.95
C GLU A 242 13.72 -5.29 -25.68
N ILE A 243 13.13 -4.66 -24.68
CA ILE A 243 11.69 -4.69 -24.39
C ILE A 243 11.16 -3.27 -24.18
N GLU A 244 9.93 -3.01 -24.61
CA GLU A 244 9.26 -1.73 -24.44
C GLU A 244 8.21 -1.81 -23.33
N PHE A 245 8.35 -0.98 -22.31
CA PHE A 245 7.35 -0.74 -21.27
C PHE A 245 6.36 0.34 -21.70
N THR A 246 5.10 0.09 -21.38
CA THR A 246 3.99 1.02 -21.52
C THR A 246 3.17 1.01 -20.23
N PRO A 247 2.26 1.99 -20.01
CA PRO A 247 1.35 1.95 -18.85
C PRO A 247 0.48 0.68 -18.77
N ALA A 248 0.30 -0.07 -19.86
CA ALA A 248 -0.42 -1.34 -19.84
C ALA A 248 0.33 -2.45 -19.07
N ASP A 249 1.63 -2.27 -18.84
CA ASP A 249 2.49 -3.21 -18.12
C ASP A 249 2.56 -2.93 -16.61
N ALA A 250 2.01 -1.80 -16.15
CA ALA A 250 2.04 -1.38 -14.75
C ALA A 250 3.45 -1.48 -14.11
N GLY A 251 4.49 -1.14 -14.86
CA GLY A 251 5.88 -1.16 -14.38
C GLY A 251 6.52 -2.55 -14.25
N ALA A 252 5.83 -3.65 -14.57
CA ALA A 252 6.37 -5.01 -14.45
C ALA A 252 6.12 -5.87 -15.71
N LYS A 253 7.14 -6.62 -16.14
CA LYS A 253 7.06 -7.56 -17.28
C LYS A 253 7.74 -8.89 -16.98
N VAL A 254 7.27 -9.93 -17.67
CA VAL A 254 7.92 -11.24 -17.69
C VAL A 254 8.36 -11.56 -19.11
N VAL A 255 9.67 -11.69 -19.32
CA VAL A 255 10.26 -12.25 -20.54
C VAL A 255 10.31 -13.77 -20.38
N SER A 256 9.40 -14.47 -21.06
CA SER A 256 9.24 -15.93 -20.97
C SER A 256 9.87 -16.65 -22.17
N GLY A 257 10.00 -17.97 -22.06
CA GLY A 257 10.43 -18.82 -23.18
C GLY A 257 11.91 -18.73 -23.51
N ILE A 258 12.71 -18.15 -22.62
CA ILE A 258 14.17 -18.11 -22.77
C ILE A 258 14.79 -19.41 -22.25
N SER A 259 15.90 -19.85 -22.83
CA SER A 259 16.59 -21.06 -22.37
C SER A 259 18.10 -20.93 -22.49
N VAL A 260 18.82 -21.62 -21.61
CA VAL A 260 20.29 -21.60 -21.60
C VAL A 260 20.83 -22.98 -21.99
N PRO A 261 21.62 -23.07 -23.07
CA PRO A 261 22.08 -24.34 -23.60
C PRO A 261 23.31 -24.90 -22.89
N ALA A 262 23.92 -24.17 -21.95
CA ALA A 262 25.11 -24.59 -21.23
C ALA A 262 24.90 -24.48 -19.71
N ALA A 263 25.41 -25.46 -18.96
CA ALA A 263 25.46 -25.39 -17.50
C ALA A 263 26.44 -24.29 -17.05
N GLY A 264 26.17 -23.68 -15.90
CA GLY A 264 26.97 -22.61 -15.33
C GLY A 264 26.16 -21.54 -14.61
N THR A 265 26.82 -20.46 -14.21
CA THR A 265 26.17 -19.33 -13.54
C THR A 265 25.80 -18.26 -14.56
N LEU A 266 24.49 -18.08 -14.74
CA LEU A 266 23.88 -17.06 -15.57
C LEU A 266 23.54 -15.82 -14.72
N ARG A 267 23.74 -14.64 -15.31
CA ARG A 267 23.29 -13.35 -14.79
C ARG A 267 22.79 -12.50 -15.95
N PHE A 268 21.55 -12.04 -15.83
CA PHE A 268 20.98 -11.05 -16.73
C PHE A 268 21.42 -9.64 -16.33
N ARG A 269 21.44 -8.74 -17.31
CA ARG A 269 21.71 -7.31 -17.15
C ARG A 269 20.64 -6.54 -17.90
N ALA A 270 20.28 -5.38 -17.34
CA ALA A 270 19.37 -4.46 -18.00
C ALA A 270 19.86 -3.02 -17.89
N SER A 271 19.61 -2.24 -18.92
CA SER A 271 19.90 -0.80 -18.97
C SER A 271 18.81 -0.06 -19.73
N SER A 272 18.56 1.16 -19.29
CA SER A 272 17.69 2.13 -19.97
C SER A 272 18.24 3.53 -19.67
N PRO A 273 18.19 4.49 -20.60
CA PRO A 273 18.54 5.87 -20.31
C PRO A 273 17.78 6.41 -19.09
N GLY A 274 18.48 7.10 -18.19
CA GLY A 274 17.90 7.72 -16.99
C GLY A 274 17.60 6.78 -15.83
N LEU A 275 17.70 5.45 -16.00
CA LEU A 275 17.47 4.48 -14.93
C LEU A 275 18.78 3.85 -14.47
N ALA A 276 18.89 3.58 -13.16
CA ALA A 276 20.01 2.81 -12.63
C ALA A 276 20.04 1.40 -13.26
N PRO A 277 21.18 0.95 -13.83
CA PRO A 277 21.27 -0.34 -14.49
C PRO A 277 21.21 -1.49 -13.47
N ALA A 278 20.69 -2.64 -13.92
CA ALA A 278 20.39 -3.77 -13.05
C ALA A 278 21.18 -5.03 -13.41
N ARG A 279 21.33 -5.91 -12.42
CA ARG A 279 21.77 -7.28 -12.61
C ARG A 279 20.83 -8.21 -11.86
N SER A 280 20.51 -9.36 -12.45
CA SER A 280 19.69 -10.35 -11.75
C SER A 280 20.44 -11.01 -10.60
N ASN A 281 19.68 -11.66 -9.71
CA ASN A 281 20.20 -12.72 -8.85
C ASN A 281 20.96 -13.78 -9.70
N PRO A 282 21.95 -14.48 -9.12
CA PRO A 282 22.62 -15.57 -9.83
C PRO A 282 21.63 -16.69 -10.12
N VAL A 283 21.66 -17.16 -11.36
CA VAL A 283 20.87 -18.30 -11.85
C VAL A 283 21.83 -19.44 -12.14
N HIS A 284 21.66 -20.57 -11.45
CA HIS A 284 22.46 -21.77 -11.68
C HIS A 284 21.77 -22.67 -12.70
N VAL A 285 22.38 -22.79 -13.88
CA VAL A 285 21.97 -23.73 -14.92
C VAL A 285 22.74 -25.03 -14.70
N LEU A 286 22.02 -26.13 -14.47
CA LEU A 286 22.57 -27.40 -14.00
C LEU A 286 22.31 -28.52 -15.01
N ASP A 287 23.17 -29.53 -15.02
CA ASP A 287 22.90 -30.78 -15.74
C ASP A 287 21.92 -31.69 -15.00
N SER A 288 21.88 -31.58 -13.67
CA SER A 288 20.93 -32.29 -12.80
C SER A 288 20.65 -31.51 -11.53
N LEU A 289 19.47 -31.73 -10.93
CA LEU A 289 19.10 -31.09 -9.67
C LEU A 289 19.76 -31.77 -8.47
N PRO A 290 20.33 -31.02 -7.51
CA PRO A 290 20.88 -31.59 -6.28
C PRO A 290 19.80 -32.36 -5.51
N ARG A 291 20.02 -33.66 -5.28
CA ARG A 291 19.05 -34.57 -4.60
C ARG A 291 17.65 -34.57 -5.26
N GLY A 292 17.56 -34.23 -6.55
CA GLY A 292 16.28 -34.10 -7.25
C GLY A 292 15.41 -32.93 -6.76
N ARG A 293 15.97 -31.97 -6.02
CA ARG A 293 15.24 -30.84 -5.44
C ARG A 293 15.70 -29.51 -6.04
N ARG A 294 14.77 -28.57 -6.11
CA ARG A 294 14.99 -27.21 -6.62
C ARG A 294 14.84 -26.21 -5.48
N VAL A 295 15.74 -25.23 -5.43
CA VAL A 295 15.57 -24.05 -4.58
C VAL A 295 14.43 -23.20 -5.14
N ARG A 296 13.48 -22.86 -4.28
CA ARG A 296 12.34 -22.00 -4.60
C ARG A 296 12.31 -20.83 -3.61
N TRP A 297 11.86 -19.66 -4.06
CA TRP A 297 11.72 -18.47 -3.21
C TRP A 297 10.27 -18.24 -2.81
N GLY A 298 10.06 -17.89 -1.55
CA GLY A 298 8.74 -17.59 -1.04
C GLY A 298 8.74 -16.91 0.30
N ASP A 299 7.60 -16.32 0.63
CA ASP A 299 7.32 -15.69 1.92
C ASP A 299 6.09 -16.36 2.54
N MET A 300 6.29 -17.06 3.65
CA MET A 300 5.23 -17.86 4.27
C MET A 300 4.40 -17.07 5.28
N HIS A 301 4.75 -15.81 5.57
CA HIS A 301 4.15 -15.05 6.67
C HIS A 301 3.85 -13.61 6.29
N GLY A 302 2.88 -13.41 5.38
CA GLY A 302 2.30 -12.08 5.12
C GLY A 302 0.87 -11.94 5.63
N GLN A 303 0.45 -10.70 5.78
CA GLN A 303 -0.90 -10.32 6.21
C GLN A 303 -1.52 -9.32 5.25
N SER A 304 -2.84 -9.28 5.17
CA SER A 304 -3.60 -8.37 4.31
C SER A 304 -4.45 -7.39 5.13
N ARG A 305 -5.12 -6.46 4.45
CA ARG A 305 -5.95 -5.39 5.02
C ARG A 305 -7.03 -5.90 5.98
N GLU A 306 -7.55 -7.08 5.70
CA GLU A 306 -8.56 -7.80 6.49
C GLU A 306 -8.05 -8.21 7.89
N SER A 307 -6.73 -8.21 8.11
CA SER A 307 -6.11 -8.25 9.44
C SER A 307 -5.31 -6.96 9.71
N VAL A 308 -3.99 -7.03 9.79
CA VAL A 308 -3.13 -5.87 10.06
C VAL A 308 -2.29 -5.38 8.89
N GLY A 309 -2.34 -6.05 7.74
CA GLY A 309 -1.69 -5.58 6.52
C GLY A 309 -2.38 -4.36 5.90
N THR A 310 -1.98 -3.99 4.69
CA THR A 310 -2.45 -2.77 4.00
C THR A 310 -3.18 -3.07 2.70
N LEU A 311 -2.66 -3.98 1.88
CA LEU A 311 -3.32 -4.47 0.66
C LEU A 311 -4.38 -5.51 0.99
N ASP A 312 -5.48 -5.55 0.24
CA ASP A 312 -6.44 -6.65 0.34
C ASP A 312 -5.80 -8.01 0.01
N ALA A 313 -6.42 -9.12 0.42
CA ALA A 313 -5.81 -10.44 0.25
C ALA A 313 -5.57 -10.80 -1.22
N ALA A 314 -6.41 -10.33 -2.15
CA ALA A 314 -6.25 -10.63 -3.56
C ALA A 314 -5.05 -9.89 -4.16
N ASP A 315 -4.90 -8.61 -3.83
CA ASP A 315 -3.78 -7.78 -4.25
C ASP A 315 -2.47 -8.20 -3.58
N TYR A 316 -2.51 -8.66 -2.33
CA TYR A 316 -1.37 -9.29 -1.67
C TYR A 316 -0.84 -10.49 -2.47
N PHE A 317 -1.71 -11.42 -2.86
CA PHE A 317 -1.29 -12.58 -3.66
C PHE A 317 -0.83 -12.20 -5.08
N ARG A 318 -1.48 -11.22 -5.72
CA ARG A 318 -1.06 -10.71 -7.03
C ARG A 318 0.30 -10.03 -6.94
N PHE A 319 0.53 -9.19 -5.93
CA PHE A 319 1.82 -8.57 -5.68
C PHE A 319 2.90 -9.65 -5.50
N ALA A 320 2.66 -10.65 -4.66
CA ALA A 320 3.59 -11.77 -4.48
C ALA A 320 3.95 -12.46 -5.80
N ARG A 321 2.95 -12.76 -6.64
CA ARG A 321 3.10 -13.49 -7.90
C ARG A 321 3.73 -12.65 -9.02
N ASP A 322 3.22 -11.44 -9.21
CA ASP A 322 3.43 -10.64 -10.43
C ASP A 322 4.43 -9.51 -10.22
N ASP A 323 4.69 -9.09 -8.98
CA ASP A 323 5.56 -7.95 -8.66
C ASP A 323 6.79 -8.36 -7.82
N ALA A 324 6.58 -9.02 -6.67
CA ALA A 324 7.68 -9.59 -5.90
C ALA A 324 8.33 -10.79 -6.60
N PHE A 325 7.56 -11.47 -7.47
CA PHE A 325 7.97 -12.65 -8.24
C PHE A 325 8.46 -13.81 -7.35
N VAL A 326 7.75 -14.05 -6.24
CA VAL A 326 7.97 -15.25 -5.42
C VAL A 326 7.20 -16.44 -6.02
N GLU A 327 7.72 -17.65 -5.80
CA GLU A 327 7.17 -18.89 -6.35
C GLU A 327 6.15 -19.53 -5.41
N PHE A 328 6.18 -19.15 -4.14
CA PHE A 328 5.16 -19.50 -3.18
C PHE A 328 4.98 -18.41 -2.12
N VAL A 329 3.79 -18.33 -1.54
CA VAL A 329 3.48 -17.33 -0.52
C VAL A 329 2.42 -17.85 0.45
N GLY A 330 2.48 -17.46 1.73
CA GLY A 330 1.49 -17.81 2.74
C GLY A 330 0.80 -16.59 3.31
N HIS A 331 -0.52 -16.64 3.39
CA HIS A 331 -1.30 -15.66 4.15
C HIS A 331 -1.44 -16.13 5.60
N GLN A 332 -1.20 -15.23 6.56
CA GLN A 332 -1.12 -15.52 7.99
C GLN A 332 -1.82 -14.42 8.81
N ALA A 333 -3.09 -14.11 8.50
CA ALA A 333 -3.87 -13.24 9.38
C ALA A 333 -3.96 -13.82 10.80
N ASN A 334 -4.03 -12.97 11.82
CA ASN A 334 -4.19 -13.43 13.19
C ASN A 334 -5.57 -14.07 13.40
N ASP A 335 -5.59 -15.27 13.99
CA ASP A 335 -6.79 -16.06 14.31
C ASP A 335 -7.92 -15.26 14.97
N PHE A 336 -7.62 -14.39 15.94
CA PHE A 336 -8.63 -13.58 16.63
C PHE A 336 -9.23 -12.44 15.79
N GLN A 337 -8.69 -12.18 14.59
CA GLN A 337 -9.20 -11.18 13.64
C GLN A 337 -9.88 -11.81 12.41
N ILE A 338 -9.84 -13.13 12.26
CA ILE A 338 -10.38 -13.83 11.10
C ILE A 338 -11.87 -14.16 11.32
N THR A 339 -12.68 -13.82 10.32
CA THR A 339 -14.08 -14.24 10.26
C THR A 339 -14.23 -15.50 9.41
N ASN A 340 -15.31 -16.27 9.61
CA ASN A 340 -15.63 -17.43 8.75
C ASN A 340 -15.78 -17.04 7.27
N GLU A 341 -16.35 -15.86 7.01
CA GLU A 341 -16.48 -15.31 5.67
C GLU A 341 -15.12 -15.04 5.03
N PHE A 342 -14.21 -14.40 5.76
CA PHE A 342 -12.87 -14.12 5.28
C PHE A 342 -12.07 -15.41 5.06
N LEU A 343 -12.18 -16.39 5.96
CA LEU A 343 -11.53 -17.69 5.81
C LEU A 343 -12.01 -18.42 4.54
N ALA A 344 -13.32 -18.43 4.28
CA ALA A 344 -13.87 -19.00 3.06
C ALA A 344 -13.37 -18.27 1.81
N ARG A 345 -13.30 -16.93 1.87
CA ARG A 345 -12.75 -16.11 0.79
C ARG A 345 -11.27 -16.42 0.54
N LEU A 346 -10.47 -16.60 1.59
CA LEU A 346 -9.06 -16.95 1.48
C LEU A 346 -8.86 -18.32 0.80
N GLY A 347 -9.70 -19.31 1.13
CA GLY A 347 -9.72 -20.61 0.45
C GLY A 347 -10.03 -20.49 -1.05
N GLN A 348 -10.99 -19.64 -1.42
CA GLN A 348 -11.30 -19.38 -2.84
C GLN A 348 -10.13 -18.69 -3.57
N LEU A 349 -9.52 -17.67 -2.96
CA LEU A 349 -8.41 -16.92 -3.56
C LEU A 349 -7.18 -17.80 -3.77
N THR A 350 -6.81 -18.59 -2.76
CA THR A 350 -5.67 -19.52 -2.86
C THR A 350 -5.89 -20.55 -3.97
N ALA A 351 -7.07 -21.15 -4.07
CA ALA A 351 -7.40 -22.07 -5.16
C ALA A 351 -7.38 -21.39 -6.54
N ALA A 352 -7.97 -20.20 -6.67
CA ALA A 352 -8.07 -19.48 -7.93
C ALA A 352 -6.72 -18.93 -8.45
N LEU A 353 -5.81 -18.59 -7.54
CA LEU A 353 -4.50 -18.02 -7.90
C LEU A 353 -3.40 -19.07 -7.98
N HIS A 354 -3.64 -20.30 -7.51
CA HIS A 354 -2.69 -21.39 -7.66
C HIS A 354 -2.40 -21.70 -9.13
N GLN A 355 -1.11 -21.75 -9.46
CA GLN A 355 -0.63 -22.07 -10.80
C GLN A 355 0.44 -23.15 -10.68
N PRO A 356 0.08 -24.43 -10.93
CA PRO A 356 1.01 -25.55 -10.83
C PRO A 356 2.32 -25.27 -11.57
N GLY A 357 3.44 -25.43 -10.87
CA GLY A 357 4.78 -25.22 -11.42
C GLY A 357 5.24 -23.76 -11.52
N ARG A 358 4.36 -22.77 -11.28
CA ARG A 358 4.67 -21.32 -11.32
C ARG A 358 4.49 -20.62 -9.98
N PHE A 359 3.34 -20.77 -9.34
CA PHE A 359 2.98 -20.00 -8.13
C PHE A 359 2.08 -20.80 -7.19
N VAL A 360 2.48 -20.92 -5.93
CA VAL A 360 1.74 -21.65 -4.89
C VAL A 360 1.34 -20.74 -3.73
N PRO A 361 0.10 -20.25 -3.69
CA PRO A 361 -0.44 -19.59 -2.51
C PRO A 361 -0.85 -20.66 -1.47
N PHE A 362 -0.35 -20.52 -0.25
CA PHE A 362 -0.69 -21.34 0.89
C PHE A 362 -1.81 -20.67 1.70
N PHE A 363 -2.81 -21.48 2.03
CA PHE A 363 -3.85 -21.14 2.97
C PHE A 363 -3.34 -21.37 4.40
N GLY A 364 -3.47 -20.37 5.25
CA GLY A 364 -3.02 -20.42 6.64
C GLY A 364 -3.55 -19.24 7.45
N TRP A 365 -3.23 -19.27 8.74
CA TRP A 365 -3.43 -18.17 9.67
C TRP A 365 -2.41 -18.28 10.80
N GLU A 366 -2.08 -17.14 11.40
CA GLU A 366 -1.22 -17.06 12.56
C GLU A 366 -2.04 -17.37 13.82
N TRP A 367 -1.76 -18.51 14.46
CA TRP A 367 -2.30 -18.83 15.78
C TRP A 367 -1.61 -17.96 16.83
N SER A 368 -2.38 -17.16 17.56
CA SER A 368 -1.84 -16.10 18.41
C SER A 368 -1.58 -16.53 19.87
N GLY A 369 -1.66 -17.83 20.16
CA GLY A 369 -1.29 -18.43 21.46
C GLY A 369 -2.46 -18.96 22.29
#